data_AF-A0AAD5KAF9-F1
#
_entry.id   AF-A0AAD5KAF9-F1
#
_cell.length_a   1.000
_cell.length_b   1.000
_cell.length_c   1.000
_cell.angle_alpha   90.00
_cell.angle_beta   90.00
_cell.angle_gamma   90.00
#
_symmetry.space_group_name_H-M   'P 1'
#
loop_
_entity.id
_entity.type
_entity.pdbx_description
1 polymer ?
#
loop_
_entity_poly.entity_id
_entity_poly.type
_entity_poly.pdbx_seq_one_letter_code
_entity_poly.pdbx_strand_id
1 'polypeptide(L)'
;MVITTSDVLNNSTPSQPQQLDNKLDWDQIDTWLHELYPVNMPVFEKDDCTLHSLQQLHKKTEEASNIMELVLNTQRQLSDDNARQAAMWQEKLDALEISRSSMSTQGTRALDALGLLAVRLGIEDTSLSSYHTALAQLTMDTMDTCLEEKEIEETEYALQSRIQNAEGELNKMKG
;
A
#
# COMPACT_ATOMS: atom_id res chain seq x y z
N MET A 1 -52.68 -3.51 -5.04
CA MET A 1 -52.59 -4.83 -5.71
C MET A 1 -51.42 -5.55 -5.07
N VAL A 2 -51.74 -6.50 -4.20
CA VAL A 2 -50.78 -7.27 -3.39
C VAL A 2 -50.57 -8.59 -4.11
N ILE A 3 -49.32 -8.99 -4.36
CA ILE A 3 -48.99 -10.35 -4.76
C ILE A 3 -47.92 -10.84 -3.79
N THR A 4 -48.30 -11.81 -2.98
CA THR A 4 -47.45 -12.62 -2.11
C THR A 4 -47.17 -13.96 -2.78
N THR A 5 -46.16 -14.66 -2.26
CA THR A 5 -45.85 -16.12 -2.33
C THR A 5 -45.44 -16.66 -3.70
N SER A 6 -44.18 -17.02 -3.93
CA SER A 6 -43.44 -18.22 -3.47
C SER A 6 -43.31 -19.20 -4.64
N ASP A 7 -42.15 -19.86 -4.71
CA ASP A 7 -41.84 -21.02 -5.56
C ASP A 7 -41.44 -20.77 -7.03
N VAL A 8 -40.18 -20.37 -7.23
CA VAL A 8 -39.29 -21.13 -8.12
C VAL A 8 -37.91 -21.24 -7.45
N LEU A 9 -37.72 -22.31 -6.68
CA LEU A 9 -36.41 -22.92 -6.52
C LEU A 9 -35.90 -23.28 -7.92
N ASN A 10 -34.85 -22.61 -8.39
CA ASN A 10 -33.97 -23.23 -9.37
C ASN A 10 -32.51 -22.83 -9.09
N ASN A 11 -31.97 -23.56 -8.12
CA ASN A 11 -30.62 -24.11 -8.10
C ASN A 11 -29.67 -23.57 -9.19
N SER A 12 -29.12 -22.38 -8.97
CA SER A 12 -27.86 -21.97 -9.58
C SER A 12 -26.84 -21.94 -8.45
N THR A 13 -26.24 -23.12 -8.27
CA THR A 13 -25.09 -23.35 -7.41
C THR A 13 -24.10 -22.19 -7.62
N PRO A 14 -23.71 -21.44 -6.58
CA PRO A 14 -22.58 -20.54 -6.72
C PRO A 14 -21.39 -21.45 -7.02
N SER A 15 -20.89 -21.38 -8.25
CA SER A 15 -19.65 -22.01 -8.63
C SER A 15 -18.63 -21.63 -7.57
N GLN A 16 -18.30 -22.59 -6.71
CA GLN A 16 -17.15 -22.52 -5.83
C GLN A 16 -15.99 -22.02 -6.69
N PRO A 17 -15.16 -21.08 -6.20
CA PRO A 17 -13.90 -20.81 -6.88
C PRO A 17 -13.25 -22.17 -7.05
N GLN A 18 -13.08 -22.60 -8.30
CA GLN A 18 -12.22 -23.72 -8.62
C GLN A 18 -10.86 -23.32 -8.06
N GLN A 19 -10.57 -23.78 -6.85
CA GLN A 19 -9.20 -24.01 -6.43
C GLN A 19 -8.70 -25.04 -7.42
N LEU A 20 -8.18 -24.55 -8.54
CA LEU A 20 -7.22 -25.27 -9.34
C LEU A 20 -6.10 -25.58 -8.35
N ASP A 21 -6.17 -26.79 -7.81
CA ASP A 21 -5.09 -27.48 -7.14
C ASP A 21 -4.02 -27.73 -8.23
N ASN A 22 -3.44 -26.65 -8.75
CA ASN A 22 -2.24 -26.67 -9.57
C ASN A 22 -1.10 -26.97 -8.60
N LYS A 23 -1.04 -28.22 -8.17
CA LYS A 23 0.08 -28.75 -7.40
C LYS A 23 1.26 -28.73 -8.37
N LEU A 24 2.09 -27.67 -8.32
CA LEU A 24 3.25 -27.57 -9.20
C LEU A 24 4.17 -28.75 -8.92
N ASP A 25 4.46 -29.53 -9.95
CA ASP A 25 5.43 -30.62 -9.85
C ASP A 25 6.86 -30.07 -9.74
N TRP A 26 7.80 -30.91 -9.27
CA TRP A 26 9.20 -30.54 -9.11
C TRP A 26 9.80 -29.90 -10.36
N ASP A 27 9.45 -30.37 -11.55
CA ASP A 27 9.96 -29.82 -12.83
C ASP A 27 9.53 -28.35 -13.06
N GLN A 28 8.31 -28.01 -12.63
CA GLN A 28 7.79 -26.64 -12.77
C GLN A 28 8.45 -25.70 -11.76
N ILE A 29 8.70 -26.19 -10.54
CA ILE A 29 9.43 -25.41 -9.52
C ILE A 29 10.90 -25.25 -9.90
N ASP A 30 11.53 -26.27 -10.47
CA ASP A 30 12.92 -26.20 -10.93
C ASP A 30 13.07 -25.18 -12.05
N THR A 31 12.11 -25.15 -12.98
CA THR A 31 12.04 -24.13 -14.05
C THR A 31 11.90 -22.73 -13.45
N TRP A 32 10.95 -22.52 -12.54
CA TRP A 32 10.75 -21.23 -11.86
C TRP A 32 11.98 -20.78 -11.05
N LEU A 33 12.62 -21.69 -10.32
CA LEU A 33 13.83 -21.38 -9.57
C LEU A 33 15.02 -21.07 -10.49
N HIS A 34 15.11 -21.71 -11.66
CA HIS A 34 16.10 -21.37 -12.68
C HIS A 34 15.89 -19.98 -13.26
N GLU A 35 14.63 -19.54 -13.44
CA GLU A 35 14.32 -18.17 -13.86
C GLU A 35 14.70 -17.13 -12.78
N LEU A 36 14.47 -17.44 -11.51
CA LEU A 36 14.82 -16.57 -10.38
C LEU A 36 16.32 -16.51 -10.10
N TYR A 37 17.03 -17.63 -10.27
CA TYR A 37 18.45 -17.78 -9.94
C TYR A 37 19.25 -18.30 -11.15
N PRO A 38 19.48 -17.47 -12.17
CA PRO A 38 20.12 -17.90 -13.42
C PRO A 38 21.61 -18.25 -13.26
N VAL A 39 22.26 -17.84 -12.17
CA VAL A 39 23.72 -17.98 -11.99
C VAL A 39 24.08 -19.02 -10.93
N ASN A 40 23.37 -19.08 -9.81
CA ASN A 40 23.64 -20.03 -8.73
C ASN A 40 22.33 -20.41 -8.05
N MET A 41 21.82 -21.61 -8.39
CA MET A 41 20.67 -22.18 -7.71
C MET A 41 21.08 -22.66 -6.30
N PRO A 42 20.36 -22.29 -5.23
CA PRO A 42 20.58 -22.83 -3.90
C PRO A 42 20.42 -24.36 -3.90
N VAL A 43 21.31 -25.07 -3.22
CA VAL A 43 21.14 -26.51 -3.00
C VAL A 43 20.13 -26.71 -1.87
N PHE A 44 19.07 -27.48 -2.12
CA PHE A 44 18.05 -27.80 -1.13
C PHE A 44 17.66 -29.28 -1.22
N GLU A 45 17.08 -29.78 -0.13
CA GLU A 45 16.61 -31.16 -0.02
C GLU A 45 15.26 -31.33 -0.71
N LYS A 46 15.15 -32.29 -1.64
CA LYS A 46 13.93 -32.57 -2.41
C LYS A 46 12.97 -33.46 -1.62
N ASP A 47 12.44 -32.89 -0.53
CA ASP A 47 11.43 -33.52 0.31
C ASP A 47 10.03 -32.94 0.04
N ASP A 48 8.98 -33.71 0.35
CA ASP A 48 7.58 -33.28 0.19
C ASP A 48 7.25 -32.01 1.00
N CYS A 49 7.90 -31.82 2.15
CA CYS A 49 7.78 -30.59 2.94
C CYS A 49 8.37 -29.39 2.18
N THR A 50 9.54 -29.55 1.57
CA THR A 50 10.20 -28.50 0.78
C THR A 50 9.39 -28.17 -0.47
N LEU A 51 8.84 -29.19 -1.16
CA LEU A 51 7.94 -29.01 -2.29
C LEU A 51 6.75 -28.13 -1.92
N HIS A 52 6.09 -28.44 -0.80
CA HIS A 52 4.94 -27.68 -0.34
C HIS A 52 5.30 -26.23 0.02
N SER A 53 6.42 -26.01 0.70
CA SER A 53 6.91 -24.66 1.01
C SER A 53 7.24 -23.85 -0.24
N LEU A 54 7.86 -24.47 -1.24
CA LEU A 54 8.18 -23.82 -2.52
C LEU A 54 6.91 -23.51 -3.34
N GLN A 55 5.89 -24.37 -3.32
CA GLN A 55 4.59 -24.08 -3.93
C GLN A 55 3.90 -22.87 -3.29
N GLN A 56 3.91 -22.80 -1.95
CA GLN A 56 3.37 -21.64 -1.25
C GLN A 56 4.15 -20.35 -1.56
N LEU A 57 5.47 -20.45 -1.66
CA LEU A 57 6.32 -19.32 -2.02
C LEU A 57 6.03 -18.84 -3.45
N HIS A 58 5.97 -19.76 -4.41
CA HIS A 58 5.62 -19.47 -5.80
C HIS A 58 4.28 -18.73 -5.88
N LYS A 59 3.24 -19.26 -5.22
CA LYS A 59 1.92 -18.63 -5.18
C LYS A 59 1.98 -17.21 -4.61
N LYS A 60 2.69 -16.99 -3.50
CA LYS A 60 2.86 -15.65 -2.92
C LYS A 60 3.64 -14.71 -3.84
N THR A 61 4.65 -15.22 -4.54
CA THR A 61 5.41 -14.44 -5.53
C THR A 61 4.52 -14.02 -6.69
N GLU A 62 3.69 -14.93 -7.20
CA GLU A 62 2.72 -14.64 -8.27
C GLU A 62 1.69 -13.59 -7.81
N GLU A 63 1.13 -13.75 -6.61
CA GLU A 63 0.23 -12.77 -6.00
C GLU A 63 0.91 -11.39 -5.88
N ALA A 64 2.15 -11.34 -5.41
CA ALA A 64 2.92 -10.11 -5.29
C ALA A 64 3.22 -9.47 -6.66
N SER A 65 3.57 -10.27 -7.67
CA SER A 65 3.79 -9.81 -9.04
C SER A 65 2.52 -9.23 -9.65
N ASN A 66 1.37 -9.87 -9.46
CA ASN A 66 0.07 -9.38 -9.92
C ASN A 66 -0.29 -8.03 -9.25
N ILE A 67 -0.06 -7.90 -7.95
CA ILE A 67 -0.27 -6.64 -7.23
C ILE A 67 0.69 -5.56 -7.77
N MET A 68 1.96 -5.90 -7.97
CA MET A 68 2.95 -4.97 -8.52
C MET A 68 2.54 -4.49 -9.92
N GLU A 69 2.13 -5.40 -10.81
CA GLU A 69 1.66 -5.05 -12.14
C GLU A 69 0.44 -4.11 -12.06
N LEU A 70 -0.52 -4.42 -11.20
CA LEU A 70 -1.69 -3.56 -10.97
C LEU A 70 -1.27 -2.17 -10.51
N VAL A 71 -0.37 -2.06 -9.52
CA VAL A 71 0.14 -0.77 -9.01
C VAL A 71 0.88 0.02 -10.09
N LEU A 72 1.69 -0.64 -10.90
CA LEU A 72 2.39 0.02 -12.01
C LEU A 72 1.42 0.54 -13.07
N ASN A 73 0.40 -0.26 -13.40
CA ASN A 73 -0.62 0.13 -14.37
C ASN A 73 -1.48 1.29 -13.86
N THR A 74 -1.92 1.26 -12.60
CA THR A 74 -2.69 2.36 -12.00
C THR A 74 -1.86 3.63 -11.90
N GLN A 75 -0.58 3.54 -11.52
CA GLN A 75 0.33 4.68 -11.48
C GLN A 75 0.51 5.30 -12.87
N ARG A 76 0.65 4.48 -13.91
CA ARG A 76 0.73 4.94 -15.29
C ARG A 76 -0.54 5.66 -15.72
N GLN A 77 -1.70 5.07 -15.46
CA GLN A 77 -2.99 5.67 -15.78
C GLN A 77 -3.18 7.01 -15.07
N LEU A 78 -2.82 7.11 -13.79
CA LEU A 78 -2.89 8.35 -13.02
C LEU A 78 -1.97 9.43 -13.59
N SER A 79 -0.75 9.04 -14.00
CA SER A 79 0.20 9.95 -14.66
C SER A 79 -0.36 10.49 -15.98
N ASP A 80 -0.93 9.61 -16.81
CA ASP A 80 -1.51 9.99 -18.11
C ASP A 80 -2.74 10.90 -17.93
N ASP A 81 -3.60 10.59 -16.95
CA ASP A 81 -4.76 11.43 -16.60
C ASP A 81 -4.34 12.81 -16.09
N ASN A 82 -3.32 12.87 -15.21
CA ASN A 82 -2.78 14.13 -14.71
C ASN A 82 -2.17 14.98 -15.85
N ALA A 83 -1.40 14.36 -16.75
CA ALA A 83 -0.85 15.05 -17.93
C ALA A 83 -1.96 15.61 -18.83
N ARG A 84 -3.03 14.84 -19.06
CA ARG A 84 -4.19 15.28 -19.84
C ARG A 84 -4.92 16.44 -19.17
N GLN A 85 -5.14 16.37 -17.85
CA GLN A 85 -5.77 17.46 -17.10
C GLN A 85 -4.91 18.73 -17.11
N ALA A 86 -3.59 18.60 -16.94
CA ALA A 86 -2.67 19.73 -17.02
C ALA A 86 -2.71 20.41 -18.39
N ALA A 87 -2.73 19.64 -19.48
CA ALA A 87 -2.88 20.18 -20.83
C ALA A 87 -4.22 20.90 -21.03
N MET A 88 -5.33 20.31 -20.57
CA MET A 88 -6.65 20.93 -20.62
C MET A 88 -6.71 22.25 -19.83
N TRP A 89 -6.10 22.30 -18.63
CA TRP A 89 -6.06 23.53 -17.84
C TRP A 89 -5.16 24.59 -18.47
N GLN A 90 -4.03 24.18 -19.05
CA GLN A 90 -3.16 25.10 -19.79
C GLN A 90 -3.91 25.74 -20.97
N GLU A 91 -4.62 24.94 -21.77
CA GLU A 91 -5.43 25.44 -22.90
C GLU A 91 -6.48 26.46 -22.44
N LYS A 92 -7.17 26.19 -21.31
CA LYS A 92 -8.14 27.13 -20.73
C LYS A 92 -7.49 28.43 -20.25
N LEU A 93 -6.31 28.35 -19.63
CA LEU A 93 -5.57 29.53 -19.18
C LEU A 93 -5.09 30.38 -20.37
N ASP A 94 -4.60 29.72 -21.42
CA ASP A 94 -4.18 30.36 -22.66
C ASP A 94 -5.36 31.07 -23.35
N ALA A 95 -6.54 30.43 -23.37
CA ALA A 95 -7.77 31.03 -23.90
C ALA A 95 -8.25 32.28 -23.11
N LEU A 96 -7.88 32.38 -21.84
CA LEU A 96 -8.16 33.54 -20.99
C LEU A 96 -7.01 34.57 -20.99
N GLU A 97 -5.96 34.35 -21.78
CA GLU A 97 -4.72 35.14 -21.81
C GLU A 97 -4.05 35.27 -20.42
N ILE A 98 -4.33 34.32 -19.51
CA ILE A 98 -3.73 34.27 -18.18
C ILE A 98 -2.39 33.55 -18.31
N SER A 99 -1.33 34.35 -18.39
CA SER A 99 0.03 33.84 -18.43
C SER A 99 0.73 34.03 -17.08
N ARG A 100 1.70 33.17 -16.77
CA ARG A 100 2.53 33.35 -15.57
C ARG A 100 3.26 34.70 -15.57
N SER A 101 3.57 35.23 -16.75
CA SER A 101 4.17 36.56 -16.96
C SER A 101 3.24 37.74 -16.66
N SER A 102 1.91 37.55 -16.66
CA SER A 102 0.97 38.61 -16.28
C SER A 102 0.78 38.75 -14.76
N MET A 103 1.34 37.82 -13.98
CA MET A 103 1.32 37.87 -12.52
C MET A 103 2.54 38.58 -11.94
N SER A 104 2.35 39.21 -10.76
CA SER A 104 3.48 39.72 -9.99
C SER A 104 4.33 38.57 -9.43
N THR A 105 5.62 38.81 -9.21
CA THR A 105 6.54 37.82 -8.61
C THR A 105 6.04 37.27 -7.29
N GLN A 106 5.36 38.11 -6.48
CA GLN A 106 4.77 37.68 -5.22
C GLN A 106 3.55 36.78 -5.43
N GLY A 107 2.71 37.08 -6.43
CA GLY A 107 1.57 36.24 -6.80
C GLY A 107 2.01 34.86 -7.28
N THR A 108 3.02 34.77 -8.14
CA THR A 108 3.54 33.48 -8.62
C THR A 108 4.07 32.63 -7.46
N ARG A 109 4.85 33.22 -6.55
CA ARG A 109 5.37 32.50 -5.37
C ARG A 109 4.26 32.02 -4.44
N ALA A 110 3.23 32.85 -4.21
CA ALA A 110 2.10 32.47 -3.37
C ALA A 110 1.30 31.31 -3.98
N LEU A 111 1.05 31.35 -5.30
CA LEU A 111 0.36 30.28 -6.01
C LEU A 111 1.18 28.98 -5.99
N ASP A 112 2.50 29.06 -6.20
CA ASP A 112 3.39 27.89 -6.14
C ASP A 112 3.42 27.28 -4.73
N ALA A 113 3.46 28.11 -3.69
CA ALA A 113 3.40 27.65 -2.32
C ALA A 113 2.05 26.97 -2.00
N LEU A 114 0.94 27.55 -2.45
CA LEU A 114 -0.39 26.93 -2.31
C LEU A 114 -0.46 25.60 -3.06
N GLY A 115 -0.07 25.55 -4.33
CA GLY A 115 -0.06 24.30 -5.10
C GLY A 115 0.80 23.22 -4.45
N LEU A 116 1.97 23.59 -3.93
CA LEU A 116 2.84 22.66 -3.21
C LEU A 116 2.20 22.15 -1.91
N LEU A 117 1.57 23.04 -1.14
CA LEU A 117 0.85 22.66 0.08
C LEU A 117 -0.35 21.76 -0.25
N ALA A 118 -1.09 22.03 -1.33
CA ALA A 118 -2.19 21.19 -1.76
C ALA A 118 -1.74 19.76 -2.07
N VAL A 119 -0.66 19.63 -2.85
CA VAL A 119 -0.07 18.32 -3.18
C VAL A 119 0.41 17.58 -1.94
N ARG A 120 1.05 18.29 -0.98
CA ARG A 120 1.53 17.66 0.26
C ARG A 120 0.41 17.24 1.20
N LEU A 121 -0.67 17.99 1.25
CA LEU A 121 -1.84 17.70 2.06
C LEU A 121 -2.81 16.74 1.36
N GLY A 122 -2.55 16.37 0.10
CA GLY A 122 -3.41 15.47 -0.67
C GLY A 122 -4.78 16.08 -1.01
N ILE A 123 -4.88 17.40 -1.11
CA ILE A 123 -6.15 18.08 -1.45
C ILE A 123 -6.20 18.41 -2.95
N GLU A 124 -7.38 18.25 -3.54
CA GLU A 124 -7.62 18.43 -4.98
C GLU A 124 -7.93 19.89 -5.36
N ASP A 125 -8.30 20.72 -4.38
CA ASP A 125 -8.69 22.10 -4.56
C ASP A 125 -7.83 23.07 -3.73
N THR A 126 -7.89 24.35 -4.07
CA THR A 126 -7.24 25.41 -3.30
C THR A 126 -8.23 26.15 -2.39
N SER A 127 -9.32 25.49 -1.97
CA SER A 127 -10.32 26.12 -1.10
C SER A 127 -9.80 26.18 0.33
N LEU A 128 -10.05 27.30 1.01
CA LEU A 128 -9.58 27.52 2.38
C LEU A 128 -10.13 26.47 3.36
N SER A 129 -11.37 26.02 3.15
CA SER A 129 -11.99 24.95 3.94
C SER A 129 -11.21 23.64 3.84
N SER A 130 -10.80 23.23 2.63
CA SER A 130 -10.05 21.99 2.44
C SER A 130 -8.69 22.05 3.14
N TYR A 131 -7.99 23.18 3.07
CA TYR A 131 -6.75 23.37 3.82
C TYR A 131 -6.96 23.28 5.34
N HIS A 132 -8.02 23.91 5.87
CA HIS A 132 -8.31 23.83 7.31
C HIS A 132 -8.60 22.40 7.74
N THR A 133 -9.42 21.67 6.98
CA THR A 133 -9.72 20.26 7.26
C THR A 133 -8.47 19.40 7.19
N ALA A 134 -7.64 19.55 6.15
CA ALA A 134 -6.42 18.76 6.00
C ALA A 134 -5.39 19.06 7.09
N LEU A 135 -5.24 20.33 7.51
CA LEU A 135 -4.37 20.71 8.62
C LEU A 135 -4.89 20.18 9.96
N ALA A 136 -6.20 20.20 10.18
CA ALA A 136 -6.80 19.61 11.37
C ALA A 136 -6.56 18.10 11.41
N GLN A 137 -6.74 17.41 10.28
CA GLN A 137 -6.45 15.97 10.16
C GLN A 137 -4.98 15.68 10.46
N LEU A 138 -4.05 16.38 9.80
CA LEU A 138 -2.62 16.22 10.04
C LEU A 138 -2.24 16.44 11.51
N THR A 139 -2.90 17.39 12.18
CA THR A 139 -2.68 17.66 13.60
C THR A 139 -3.16 16.48 14.46
N MET A 140 -4.33 15.91 14.16
CA MET A 140 -4.85 14.73 14.85
C MET A 140 -3.91 13.53 14.62
N ASP A 141 -3.53 13.25 13.38
CA ASP A 141 -2.62 12.14 13.05
C ASP A 141 -1.26 12.28 13.78
N THR A 142 -0.74 13.51 13.89
CA THR A 142 0.49 13.80 14.64
C THR A 142 0.32 13.52 16.14
N MET A 143 -0.84 13.87 16.71
CA MET A 143 -1.13 13.58 18.12
C MET A 143 -1.28 12.08 18.37
N ASP A 144 -2.00 11.37 17.49
CA ASP A 144 -2.17 9.93 17.60
C ASP A 144 -0.82 9.20 17.53
N THR A 145 0.04 9.58 16.58
CA THR A 145 1.40 9.03 16.47
C THR A 145 2.24 9.29 17.73
N CYS A 146 2.13 10.47 18.33
CA CYS A 146 2.83 10.82 19.57
C CYS A 146 2.33 10.00 20.77
N LEU A 147 1.03 9.70 20.82
CA LEU A 147 0.46 8.82 21.85
C LEU A 147 0.94 7.39 21.69
N GLU A 148 0.95 6.86 20.46
CA GLU A 148 1.48 5.53 20.15
C GLU A 148 2.97 5.42 20.49
N GLU A 149 3.77 6.43 20.14
CA GLU A 149 5.20 6.49 20.47
C GLU A 149 5.43 6.40 21.99
N LYS A 150 4.63 7.14 22.77
CA LYS A 150 4.71 7.11 24.22
C LYS A 150 4.31 5.75 24.80
N GLU A 151 3.27 5.12 24.26
CA GLU A 151 2.87 3.77 24.70
C GLU A 151 3.99 2.76 24.44
N ILE A 152 4.63 2.83 23.26
CA ILE A 152 5.77 1.98 22.92
C ILE A 152 6.91 2.21 23.92
N GLU A 153 7.27 3.45 24.22
CA GLU A 153 8.33 3.78 25.19
C GLU A 153 8.04 3.22 26.59
N GLU A 154 6.79 3.33 27.07
CA GLU A 154 6.37 2.77 28.35
C GLU A 154 6.48 1.24 28.38
N THR A 155 6.08 0.57 27.30
CA THR A 155 6.20 -0.90 27.19
C THR A 155 7.65 -1.35 27.10
N GLU A 156 8.51 -0.62 26.38
CA GLU A 156 9.93 -0.90 26.30
C GLU A 156 10.59 -0.81 27.67
N TYR A 157 10.32 0.26 28.42
CA TYR A 157 10.82 0.44 29.77
C TYR A 157 10.39 -0.70 30.71
N ALA A 158 9.12 -1.11 30.64
CA ALA A 158 8.59 -2.22 31.43
C ALA A 158 9.28 -3.55 31.09
N LEU A 159 9.54 -3.82 29.81
CA LEU A 159 10.24 -5.01 29.36
C LEU A 159 11.71 -5.02 29.79
N GLN A 160 12.42 -3.90 29.64
CA GLN A 160 13.82 -3.78 30.09
C GLN A 160 13.96 -4.03 31.59
N SER A 161 13.06 -3.46 32.41
CA SER A 161 13.03 -3.69 33.84
C SER A 161 12.81 -5.17 34.20
N ARG A 162 11.90 -5.85 33.49
CA ARG A 162 11.66 -7.30 33.67
C ARG A 162 12.87 -8.14 33.29
N ILE A 163 13.56 -7.80 32.21
CA ILE A 163 14.79 -8.48 31.77
C ILE A 163 15.87 -8.32 32.84
N GLN A 164 16.11 -7.08 33.31
CA GLN A 164 17.12 -6.81 34.33
C GLN A 164 16.84 -7.56 35.65
N ASN A 165 15.57 -7.66 36.05
CA ASN A 165 15.19 -8.42 37.24
C ASN A 165 15.45 -9.93 37.05
N ALA A 166 15.06 -10.49 35.89
CA ALA A 166 15.31 -11.89 35.56
C ALA A 166 16.81 -12.22 35.52
N GLU A 167 17.64 -11.34 34.94
CA GLU A 167 19.10 -11.47 34.95
C GLU A 167 19.68 -11.43 36.38
N GLY A 168 19.14 -10.56 37.23
CA GLY A 168 19.49 -10.48 38.64
C GLY A 168 19.19 -11.76 39.42
N GLU A 169 18.04 -12.38 39.17
CA GLU A 169 17.68 -13.68 39.79
C GLU A 169 18.55 -14.83 39.26
N LEU A 170 18.85 -14.85 37.96
CA LEU A 170 19.70 -15.86 37.34
C LEU A 170 21.13 -15.82 37.90
N ASN A 171 21.66 -14.61 38.13
CA ASN A 171 22.97 -14.43 38.77
C ASN A 171 22.97 -14.88 40.25
N LYS A 172 21.86 -14.70 40.98
CA LYS A 172 21.74 -15.20 42.36
C LYS A 172 21.63 -16.73 42.45
N MET A 173 21.09 -17.39 41.44
CA MET A 173 21.00 -18.87 41.41
C MET A 173 22.31 -19.54 40.97
N LYS A 174 23.19 -18.82 40.29
CA LYS A 174 24.49 -19.33 39.82
C LYS A 174 25.65 -19.10 40.80
N GLY A 175 25.50 -18.17 41.75
CA GLY A 175 26.49 -17.91 42.82
C GLY A 175 26.15 -18.68 44.08
#